data_AF-T0MN20-F1
#
_entry.id   AF-T0MN20-F1
#
_cell.length_a   1.000
_cell.length_b   1.000
_cell.length_c   1.000
_cell.angle_alpha   90.00
_cell.angle_beta   90.00
_cell.angle_gamma   90.00
#
_symmetry.space_group_name_H-M   'P 1'
#
loop_
_entity.id
_entity.type
_entity.pdbx_description
1 polymer ?
#
loop_
_entity_poly.entity_id
_entity_poly.type
_entity_poly.pdbx_seq_one_letter_code
_entity_poly.pdbx_strand_id
1 'polypeptide(L)'
;MRIERCEGVYDPEDDSYLLTGIDEIKGKLIEIGCGTGIVGLHYAARGIDVTLVDISRKAAECARKNAFLNGFHVNVVLADMFKGVKGKFDYCIFNPPYLPEDSPDDTSWTGGPVGNEVTTKIHQGIRRFFQTRFLYRVFIIPHPEGYV
;
A
#
# COMPACT_ATOMS: atom_id res chain seq x y z
N MET A 1 6.29 8.04 15.73
CA MET A 1 5.82 8.61 14.45
C MET A 1 4.39 9.12 14.67
N ARG A 2 4.03 10.26 14.07
CA ARG A 2 2.67 10.83 14.12
C ARG A 2 2.00 10.62 12.77
N ILE A 3 0.82 9.99 12.73
CA ILE A 3 0.03 9.82 11.50
C ILE A 3 -1.28 10.57 11.69
N GLU A 4 -1.58 11.47 10.76
CA GLU A 4 -2.87 12.12 10.67
C GLU A 4 -3.78 11.35 9.71
N ARG A 5 -5.03 11.23 10.12
CA ARG A 5 -6.12 10.73 9.29
C ARG A 5 -6.59 11.85 8.37
N CYS A 6 -6.95 11.50 7.14
CA CYS A 6 -7.39 12.46 6.14
C CYS A 6 -8.77 12.08 5.64
N GLU A 7 -9.64 13.07 5.47
CA GLU A 7 -11.01 12.84 5.01
C GLU A 7 -11.04 12.14 3.64
N GLY A 8 -11.80 11.06 3.54
CA GLY A 8 -11.89 10.24 2.32
C GLY A 8 -10.63 9.43 2.00
N VAL A 9 -9.81 9.15 3.01
CA VAL A 9 -8.71 8.19 2.97
C VAL A 9 -8.98 7.12 4.02
N TYR A 10 -8.76 5.84 3.67
CA TYR A 10 -8.94 4.72 4.60
C TYR A 10 -8.12 4.94 5.88
N ASP A 11 -8.79 4.78 7.02
CA ASP A 11 -8.15 4.87 8.33
C ASP A 11 -7.35 3.59 8.60
N PRO A 12 -6.11 3.68 9.11
CA PRO A 12 -5.34 2.50 9.49
C PRO A 12 -6.02 1.67 10.57
N GLU A 13 -6.24 0.39 10.28
CA GLU A 13 -6.78 -0.62 11.19
C GLU A 13 -5.73 -1.71 11.52
N ASP A 14 -6.12 -2.72 12.32
CA ASP A 14 -5.24 -3.80 12.80
C ASP A 14 -4.47 -4.52 11.68
N ASP A 15 -5.10 -4.68 10.51
CA ASP A 15 -4.50 -5.26 9.30
C ASP A 15 -3.28 -4.46 8.80
N SER A 16 -3.39 -3.14 8.87
CA SER A 16 -2.35 -2.19 8.48
C SER A 16 -1.17 -2.30 9.44
N TYR A 17 -1.43 -2.44 10.75
CA TYR A 17 -0.37 -2.61 11.75
C TYR A 17 0.34 -3.97 11.63
N LEU A 18 -0.37 -5.02 11.23
CA LEU A 18 0.24 -6.35 11.01
C LEU A 18 1.33 -6.29 9.93
N LEU A 19 1.16 -5.45 8.90
CA LEU A 19 2.16 -5.23 7.85
C LEU A 19 3.43 -4.51 8.34
N THR A 20 3.42 -3.90 9.53
CA THR A 20 4.61 -3.25 10.12
C THR A 20 5.53 -4.22 10.86
N GLY A 21 5.06 -5.45 11.13
CA GLY A 21 5.82 -6.48 11.87
C GLY A 21 6.80 -7.30 11.03
N ILE A 22 7.14 -6.88 9.81
CA ILE A 22 8.08 -7.63 8.94
C ILE A 22 9.50 -7.12 9.19
N ASP A 23 10.27 -7.84 9.99
CA ASP A 23 11.58 -7.34 10.44
C ASP A 23 12.70 -7.46 9.40
N GLU A 24 12.58 -8.35 8.41
CA GLU A 24 13.64 -8.66 7.46
C GLU A 24 13.70 -7.72 6.23
N ILE A 25 12.87 -6.68 6.16
CA ILE A 25 12.87 -5.75 5.04
C ILE A 25 14.21 -4.99 4.99
N LYS A 26 14.91 -5.12 3.86
CA LYS A 26 16.21 -4.48 3.57
C LYS A 26 16.25 -4.02 2.12
N GLY A 27 16.87 -2.88 1.83
CA GLY A 27 16.93 -2.36 0.46
C GLY A 27 15.72 -1.48 0.13
N LYS A 28 15.26 -1.53 -1.13
CA LYS A 28 14.20 -0.64 -1.65
C LYS A 28 12.83 -1.27 -1.50
N LEU A 29 11.92 -0.54 -0.87
CA LEU A 29 10.53 -0.95 -0.66
C LEU A 29 9.59 -0.10 -1.53
N ILE A 30 8.61 -0.73 -2.15
CA ILE A 30 7.44 -0.07 -2.72
C ILE A 30 6.18 -0.50 -1.97
N GLU A 31 5.34 0.45 -1.60
CA GLU A 31 4.00 0.21 -1.08
C GLU A 31 2.98 0.65 -2.13
N ILE A 32 2.10 -0.25 -2.55
CA ILE A 32 0.97 0.05 -3.42
C ILE A 32 -0.27 0.26 -2.54
N GLY A 33 -1.14 1.21 -2.90
CA GLY A 33 -2.34 1.54 -2.11
C GLY A 33 -1.97 2.11 -0.73
N CYS A 34 -1.03 3.04 -0.68
CA CYS A 34 -0.43 3.48 0.58
C CYS A 34 -1.37 4.22 1.54
N GLY A 35 -2.53 4.74 1.10
CA GLY A 35 -3.49 5.40 1.99
C GLY A 35 -2.88 6.56 2.78
N THR A 36 -2.86 6.46 4.11
CA THR A 36 -2.21 7.44 5.00
C THR A 36 -0.68 7.39 4.98
N GLY A 37 -0.10 6.33 4.40
CA GLY A 37 1.32 6.03 4.38
C GLY A 37 1.83 5.31 5.63
N ILE A 38 0.96 4.89 6.55
CA ILE A 38 1.38 4.34 7.86
C ILE A 38 2.41 3.21 7.76
N VAL A 39 2.22 2.27 6.83
CA VAL A 39 3.08 1.08 6.71
C VAL A 39 4.43 1.47 6.12
N GLY A 40 4.46 2.11 4.96
CA GLY A 40 5.71 2.49 4.33
C GLY A 40 6.48 3.55 5.14
N LEU A 41 5.79 4.48 5.82
CA LEU A 41 6.46 5.44 6.71
C LEU A 41 7.02 4.77 7.98
N HIS A 42 6.41 3.70 8.47
CA HIS A 42 7.00 2.87 9.52
C HIS A 42 8.37 2.31 9.07
N TYR A 43 8.47 1.79 7.85
CA TYR A 43 9.75 1.32 7.31
C TYR A 43 10.72 2.45 6.99
N ALA A 44 10.24 3.61 6.52
CA ALA A 44 11.07 4.79 6.33
C ALA A 44 11.71 5.25 7.66
N ALA A 45 10.98 5.16 8.78
CA ALA A 45 11.51 5.45 10.11
C ALA A 45 12.64 4.50 10.53
N ARG A 46 12.71 3.29 9.94
CA ARG A 46 13.79 2.30 10.13
C ARG A 46 14.94 2.49 9.14
N GLY A 47 14.92 3.56 8.33
CA GLY A 47 15.95 3.88 7.35
C GLY A 47 15.82 3.16 6.01
N ILE A 48 14.65 2.58 5.70
CA ILE A 48 14.37 1.93 4.42
C ILE A 48 14.11 2.98 3.33
N ASP A 49 14.59 2.75 2.11
CA ASP A 49 14.26 3.57 0.93
C ASP A 49 12.87 3.17 0.43
N VAL A 50 11.87 4.02 0.70
CA VAL A 50 10.45 3.72 0.46
C VAL A 50 9.88 4.59 -0.67
N THR A 51 9.20 3.93 -1.60
CA THR A 51 8.27 4.55 -2.55
C THR A 51 6.84 4.19 -2.19
N LEU A 52 6.02 5.21 -1.94
CA LEU A 52 4.59 5.08 -1.68
C LEU A 52 3.81 5.35 -2.97
N VAL A 53 2.83 4.51 -3.28
CA VAL A 53 2.01 4.66 -4.47
C VAL A 53 0.54 4.56 -4.13
N ASP A 54 -0.26 5.46 -4.67
CA ASP A 54 -1.72 5.39 -4.56
C ASP A 54 -2.38 5.94 -5.82
N ILE A 55 -3.56 5.40 -6.16
CA ILE A 55 -4.39 5.92 -7.26
C ILE A 55 -5.21 7.12 -6.80
N SER A 56 -5.52 7.20 -5.51
CA SER A 56 -6.25 8.31 -4.91
C SER A 56 -5.34 9.51 -4.69
N ARG A 57 -5.70 10.64 -5.30
CA ARG A 57 -5.02 11.92 -5.06
C ARG A 57 -5.04 12.30 -3.58
N LYS A 58 -6.17 12.09 -2.90
CA LYS A 58 -6.32 12.38 -1.47
C LYS A 58 -5.37 11.54 -0.62
N ALA A 59 -5.26 10.24 -0.91
CA ALA A 59 -4.32 9.36 -0.21
C ALA A 59 -2.87 9.78 -0.46
N ALA A 60 -2.48 10.02 -1.72
CA ALA A 60 -1.13 10.48 -2.03
C ALA A 60 -0.77 11.82 -1.35
N GLU A 61 -1.72 12.75 -1.24
CA GLU A 61 -1.53 13.99 -0.48
C GLU A 61 -1.45 13.75 1.03
N CYS A 62 -2.27 12.85 1.58
CA CYS A 62 -2.22 12.45 2.97
C CYS A 62 -0.88 11.81 3.35
N ALA A 63 -0.40 10.86 2.56
CA ALA A 63 0.90 10.22 2.72
C ALA A 63 2.06 11.23 2.67
N ARG A 64 2.03 12.20 1.73
CA ARG A 64 3.03 13.29 1.68
C ARG A 64 3.00 14.16 2.94
N LYS A 65 1.81 14.52 3.41
CA LYS A 65 1.64 15.29 4.63
C LYS A 65 2.20 14.55 5.85
N ASN A 66 1.88 13.26 5.99
CA ASN A 66 2.39 12.42 7.07
C ASN A 66 3.91 12.23 6.97
N ALA A 67 4.46 12.06 5.78
CA ALA A 67 5.91 12.02 5.58
C ALA A 67 6.58 13.33 6.06
N PHE A 68 6.04 14.47 5.63
CA PHE A 68 6.53 15.79 6.02
C PHE A 68 6.46 16.02 7.53
N LEU A 69 5.35 15.66 8.18
CA LEU A 69 5.18 15.79 9.64
C LEU A 69 6.21 15.00 10.45
N ASN A 70 6.77 13.93 9.89
CA ASN A 70 7.78 13.10 10.54
C ASN A 70 9.20 13.35 10.02
N GLY A 71 9.39 14.32 9.12
CA GLY A 71 10.70 14.62 8.52
C GLY A 71 11.24 13.51 7.61
N PHE A 72 10.36 12.68 7.05
CA PHE A 72 10.77 11.59 6.15
C PHE A 72 10.81 12.05 4.70
N HIS A 73 11.91 11.75 4.03
CA HIS A 73 12.08 11.95 2.59
C HIS A 73 11.71 10.67 1.85
N VAL A 74 10.43 10.50 1.51
CA VAL A 74 9.93 9.36 0.73
C VAL A 74 9.39 9.82 -0.63
N ASN A 75 9.47 8.95 -1.62
CA ASN A 75 8.87 9.23 -2.93
C ASN A 75 7.39 8.83 -2.92
N VAL A 76 6.48 9.77 -3.14
CA VAL A 76 5.04 9.48 -3.24
C VAL A 76 4.54 9.69 -4.66
N VAL A 77 4.02 8.63 -5.27
CA VAL A 77 3.60 8.60 -6.67
C VAL A 77 2.08 8.45 -6.76
N LEU A 78 1.43 9.36 -7.48
CA LEU A 78 0.02 9.23 -7.84
C LEU A 78 -0.06 8.37 -9.11
N ALA A 79 -0.48 7.11 -8.96
CA ALA A 79 -0.52 6.15 -10.06
C ALA A 79 -1.50 5.01 -9.82
N ASP A 80 -2.02 4.47 -10.92
CA ASP A 80 -2.66 3.16 -10.93
C ASP A 80 -1.58 2.07 -10.86
N MET A 81 -1.47 1.41 -9.71
CA MET A 81 -0.50 0.34 -9.44
C MET A 81 0.94 0.80 -9.79
N PHE A 82 1.63 0.10 -10.71
CA PHE A 82 3.01 0.40 -11.08
C PHE A 82 3.14 1.44 -12.21
N LYS A 83 2.04 2.03 -12.69
CA LYS A 83 2.07 2.91 -13.87
C LYS A 83 2.87 4.18 -13.60
N GLY A 84 3.99 4.36 -14.31
CA GLY A 84 4.86 5.54 -14.14
C GLY A 84 5.83 5.44 -12.96
N VAL A 85 5.80 4.34 -12.20
CA VAL A 85 6.84 4.01 -11.22
C VAL A 85 8.15 3.72 -11.96
N LYS A 86 9.25 4.30 -11.47
CA LYS A 86 10.60 4.12 -12.03
C LYS A 86 11.50 3.45 -10.99
N GLY A 87 12.49 2.70 -11.48
CA GLY A 87 13.49 2.04 -10.63
C GLY A 87 13.27 0.54 -10.49
N LYS A 88 13.97 -0.05 -9.52
CA LYS A 88 13.88 -1.45 -9.12
C LYS A 88 13.70 -1.51 -7.62
N PHE A 89 12.91 -2.47 -7.17
CA PHE A 89 12.57 -2.66 -5.76
C PHE A 89 12.91 -4.08 -5.31
N ASP A 90 13.22 -4.20 -4.04
CA ASP A 90 13.49 -5.47 -3.37
C ASP A 90 12.20 -6.02 -2.74
N TYR A 91 11.35 -5.14 -2.19
CA TYR A 91 10.11 -5.51 -1.50
C TYR A 91 8.90 -4.76 -2.05
N CYS A 92 7.75 -5.44 -2.12
CA CYS A 92 6.46 -4.82 -2.37
C CYS A 92 5.52 -5.14 -1.22
N ILE A 93 4.93 -4.10 -0.64
CA ILE A 93 3.80 -4.24 0.28
C ILE A 93 2.54 -3.78 -0.45
N PHE A 94 1.45 -4.50 -0.22
CA PHE A 94 0.15 -4.14 -0.75
C PHE A 94 -0.92 -4.70 0.18
N ASN A 95 -1.76 -3.82 0.71
CA ASN A 95 -2.97 -4.15 1.45
C ASN A 95 -4.15 -4.01 0.48
N PRO A 96 -4.55 -5.07 -0.27
CA PRO A 96 -5.67 -4.95 -1.18
C PRO A 96 -6.93 -4.58 -0.41
N PRO A 97 -7.89 -3.92 -1.05
CA PRO A 97 -9.20 -3.83 -0.45
C PRO A 97 -9.89 -5.19 -0.32
N TYR A 98 -10.74 -5.34 0.71
CA TYR A 98 -11.30 -6.62 1.16
C TYR A 98 -12.83 -6.75 1.07
N LEU A 99 -13.57 -5.67 0.73
CA LEU A 99 -15.04 -5.66 0.80
C LEU A 99 -15.69 -6.04 -0.56
N PRO A 100 -16.72 -6.91 -0.58
CA PRO A 100 -17.56 -7.15 -1.76
C PRO A 100 -18.38 -5.91 -2.16
N GLU A 101 -18.65 -5.77 -3.46
CA GLU A 101 -19.40 -4.65 -4.05
C GLU A 101 -20.88 -4.64 -3.62
N ASP A 102 -21.25 -3.82 -2.64
CA ASP A 102 -22.64 -3.33 -2.46
C ASP A 102 -22.72 -1.79 -2.34
N SER A 103 -21.65 -1.06 -2.67
CA SER A 103 -21.68 0.40 -2.78
C SER A 103 -20.94 0.89 -4.03
N PRO A 104 -21.66 1.39 -5.06
CA PRO A 104 -21.07 1.77 -6.35
C PRO A 104 -20.20 3.05 -6.32
N ASP A 105 -20.02 3.69 -5.16
CA ASP A 105 -19.32 4.97 -5.04
C ASP A 105 -17.90 4.88 -4.47
N ASP A 106 -17.39 3.70 -4.10
CA ASP A 106 -16.09 3.57 -3.44
C ASP A 106 -15.11 2.66 -4.20
N THR A 107 -14.50 3.24 -5.24
CA THR A 107 -13.47 2.60 -6.11
C THR A 107 -12.18 2.21 -5.39
N SER A 108 -12.03 2.53 -4.10
CA SER A 108 -10.91 2.08 -3.30
C SER A 108 -10.97 0.58 -2.98
N TRP A 109 -12.12 -0.08 -3.26
CA TRP A 109 -12.40 -1.42 -2.74
C TRP A 109 -12.34 -2.62 -3.70
N THR A 110 -12.03 -2.46 -5.00
CA THR A 110 -12.31 -3.54 -5.97
C THR A 110 -11.08 -4.32 -6.46
N GLY A 111 -11.15 -5.65 -6.34
CA GLY A 111 -10.20 -6.63 -6.89
C GLY A 111 -10.37 -6.93 -8.39
N GLY A 112 -11.43 -6.39 -9.00
CA GLY A 112 -11.95 -6.71 -10.33
C GLY A 112 -13.14 -7.68 -10.30
N PRO A 113 -13.86 -7.88 -11.42
CA PRO A 113 -15.07 -8.73 -11.52
C PRO A 113 -14.90 -10.18 -11.03
N VAL A 114 -13.67 -10.72 -11.01
CA VAL A 114 -13.33 -12.08 -10.57
C VAL A 114 -12.53 -12.07 -9.25
N GLY A 115 -12.20 -10.88 -8.72
CA GLY A 115 -11.47 -10.70 -7.46
C GLY A 115 -9.97 -11.01 -7.54
N ASN A 116 -9.42 -11.27 -8.73
CA ASN A 116 -8.01 -11.66 -8.92
C ASN A 116 -7.24 -10.75 -9.89
N GLU A 117 -7.90 -9.75 -10.48
CA GLU A 117 -7.35 -8.87 -11.50
C GLU A 117 -6.29 -7.94 -10.91
N VAL A 118 -6.53 -7.46 -9.68
CA VAL A 118 -5.54 -6.72 -8.90
C VAL A 118 -4.30 -7.58 -8.63
N THR A 119 -4.48 -8.83 -8.21
CA THR A 119 -3.39 -9.80 -8.00
C THR A 119 -2.63 -10.09 -9.30
N THR A 120 -3.35 -10.22 -10.42
CA THR A 120 -2.75 -10.47 -11.74
C THR A 120 -1.94 -9.27 -12.24
N LYS A 121 -2.46 -8.05 -12.09
CA LYS A 121 -1.73 -6.81 -12.42
C LYS A 121 -0.45 -6.68 -11.58
N ILE A 122 -0.54 -7.03 -10.30
CA ILE A 122 0.63 -7.10 -9.42
C ILE A 122 1.63 -8.12 -9.94
N HIS A 123 1.20 -9.35 -10.24
CA HIS A 123 2.06 -10.39 -10.81
C HIS A 123 2.79 -9.96 -12.09
N GLN A 124 2.13 -9.23 -12.99
CA GLN A 124 2.75 -8.70 -14.20
C GLN A 124 3.75 -7.57 -13.90
N GLY A 125 3.42 -6.65 -12.98
CA GLY A 125 4.34 -5.62 -12.50
C GLY A 125 5.59 -6.22 -11.83
N ILE A 126 5.42 -7.31 -11.09
CA ILE A 126 6.48 -7.96 -10.33
C ILE A 126 7.65 -8.40 -11.22
N ARG A 127 7.36 -9.02 -12.38
CA ARG A 127 8.42 -9.46 -13.30
C ARG A 127 9.24 -8.31 -13.87
N ARG A 128 8.66 -7.11 -13.93
CA ARG A 128 9.30 -5.91 -14.52
C ARG A 128 10.11 -5.12 -13.50
N PHE A 129 9.76 -5.14 -12.21
CA PHE A 129 10.31 -4.23 -11.20
C PHE A 129 11.17 -4.87 -10.10
N PHE A 130 11.18 -6.20 -9.94
CA PHE A 130 11.85 -6.86 -8.80
C PHE A 130 13.06 -7.69 -9.23
N GLN A 131 14.13 -7.66 -8.42
CA GLN A 131 15.43 -8.22 -8.83
C GLN A 131 15.69 -9.68 -8.42
N THR A 132 15.19 -10.23 -7.29
CA THR A 132 15.46 -11.65 -6.96
C THR A 132 14.69 -12.24 -5.77
N ARG A 133 14.17 -11.44 -4.83
CA ARG A 133 13.41 -11.95 -3.66
C ARG A 133 12.13 -11.17 -3.51
N PHE A 134 11.00 -11.79 -3.84
CA PHE A 134 9.70 -11.15 -3.71
C PHE A 134 8.97 -11.74 -2.51
N LEU A 135 8.88 -10.98 -1.42
CA LEU A 135 7.95 -11.31 -0.34
C LEU A 135 6.60 -10.67 -0.68
N TYR A 136 5.73 -11.43 -1.35
CA TYR A 136 4.31 -11.12 -1.44
C TYR A 136 3.68 -11.51 -0.10
N ARG A 137 3.23 -10.54 0.69
CA ARG A 137 2.43 -10.85 1.88
C ARG A 137 1.14 -10.06 1.82
N VAL A 138 0.14 -10.65 1.16
CA VAL A 138 -1.25 -10.27 1.37
C VAL A 138 -1.68 -10.92 2.66
N PHE A 139 -1.99 -10.12 3.68
CA PHE A 139 -2.81 -10.62 4.76
C PHE A 139 -4.25 -10.52 4.28
N ILE A 140 -4.82 -11.63 3.82
CA ILE A 140 -6.28 -11.77 3.84
C ILE A 140 -6.60 -12.09 5.30
N ILE A 141 -6.95 -11.07 6.09
CA ILE A 141 -7.57 -11.33 7.39
C ILE A 141 -9.05 -11.50 7.08
N PRO A 142 -9.61 -12.73 7.10
CA PRO A 142 -11.06 -12.87 7.08
C PRO A 142 -11.60 -12.14 8.32
N HIS A 143 -12.47 -11.15 8.10
CA HIS A 143 -13.19 -10.51 9.20
C HIS A 143 -13.96 -11.60 9.97
N PRO A 144 -13.88 -11.68 11.31
CA PRO A 144 -14.46 -12.79 12.07
C PRO A 144 -16.00 -12.85 12.09
N GLU A 145 -16.68 -11.92 11.43
CA GLU A 145 -18.14 -11.86 11.46
C GLU A 145 -18.65 -11.82 10.03
N GLY A 146 -19.21 -12.96 9.61
CA GLY A 146 -19.86 -13.11 8.34
C GLY A 146 -20.99 -12.10 8.18
N TYR A 147 -21.10 -11.58 6.97
CA TYR A 147 -22.20 -10.77 6.49
C TYR A 147 -23.54 -11.48 6.79
N VAL A 148 -24.43 -10.77 7.49
CA VAL A 148 -25.88 -11.02 7.47
C VAL A 148 -26.50 -10.02 6.52
#